data_AF-A0A2A5ALZ0-F1
#
_entry.id   AF-A0A2A5ALZ0-F1
#
_cell.length_a   1.000
_cell.length_b   1.000
_cell.length_c   1.000
_cell.angle_alpha   90.00
_cell.angle_beta   90.00
_cell.angle_gamma   90.00
#
_symmetry.space_group_name_H-M   'P 1'
#
loop_
_entity.id
_entity.type
_entity.pdbx_description
1 polymer ?
#
loop_
_entity_poly.entity_id
_entity_poly.type
_entity_poly.pdbx_seq_one_letter_code
_entity_poly.pdbx_strand_id
1 'polypeptide(L)'
;MISVAIQDIEEGMLLGEDLIHNNSVIIPRGTTLTATHQKRLVKFNFKDVIIDDSEEEKKELEKNSPKVASSLIKKIYKTGEYIVIQGEESEALYILLDGELDVIYTDEAALSTAEDTIDKIRVIERSGKKISTIKGQMVNFGELGAILGDTRSATISASVDSKVARINVSGDAFNKTIIQNARLGLNISITIAKRLKDINVYIAKYNNILSQVDGMIREFSSIYVQIAGKVLKQAILSGDRELTKIHEEFKNSPLYNRLMKYKKQGFDASKMGTSNVLSKDEVFAKGDVISKKAGEIICYNGEVGDKMYILVVGKLGVYVGDKLVAVYSDKGDIVGEISVLLGYATKGLGMDKRTATVKAMIRSRLVCISIKEIDDLVKTNPVMVLHITRVLAERLKNCNQVFIQAQKDAKSFMDKLSVKDGSCGSEIAHILELFSENVNLIELCQNEVKVLSKMQDSIDSKYDILEERLEGIKI
;
A
#
# COMPACT_ATOMS: atom_id res chain seq x y z
N MET A 1 16.85 36.55 26.54
CA MET A 1 17.35 35.21 26.85
C MET A 1 17.48 35.03 28.36
N ILE A 2 16.93 33.95 28.91
CA ILE A 2 16.92 33.63 30.34
C ILE A 2 17.33 32.16 30.50
N SER A 3 18.20 31.84 31.47
CA SER A 3 18.49 30.44 31.80
C SER A 3 17.38 29.88 32.69
N VAL A 4 16.80 28.75 32.29
CA VAL A 4 15.70 28.08 32.99
C VAL A 4 16.14 26.67 33.35
N ALA A 5 15.99 26.28 34.62
CA ALA A 5 16.28 24.92 35.06
C ALA A 5 15.33 23.92 34.39
N ILE A 6 15.80 22.71 34.06
CA ILE A 6 15.01 21.75 33.26
C ILE A 6 13.67 21.40 33.91
N GLN A 7 13.63 21.33 35.23
CA GLN A 7 12.41 21.05 36.01
C GLN A 7 11.35 22.15 35.88
N ASP A 8 11.76 23.37 35.53
CA ASP A 8 10.92 24.56 35.41
C ASP A 8 10.62 24.91 33.94
N ILE A 9 11.01 24.04 32.99
CA ILE A 9 10.65 24.17 31.57
C ILE A 9 9.14 23.93 31.42
N GLU A 10 8.42 24.93 30.96
CA GLU A 10 7.03 24.81 30.54
C GLU A 10 6.91 24.50 29.03
N GLU A 11 5.86 23.78 28.65
CA GLU A 11 5.59 23.53 27.23
C GLU A 11 5.29 24.84 26.50
N GLY A 12 5.96 25.09 25.38
CA GLY A 12 5.81 26.33 24.61
C GLY A 12 6.98 27.29 24.73
N MET A 13 7.91 27.10 25.67
CA MET A 13 9.11 27.92 25.79
C MET A 13 10.01 27.77 24.54
N LEU A 14 10.58 28.89 24.06
CA LEU A 14 11.42 28.91 22.86
C LEU A 14 12.89 28.76 23.24
N LEU A 15 13.57 27.77 22.68
CA LEU A 15 14.99 27.56 22.97
C LEU A 15 15.86 28.65 22.31
N GLY A 16 16.65 29.37 23.11
CA GLY A 16 17.48 30.50 22.67
C GLY A 16 18.83 30.12 22.06
N GLU A 17 19.24 28.85 22.15
CA GLU A 17 20.52 28.35 21.63
C GLU A 17 20.45 26.90 21.16
N ASP A 18 21.45 26.45 20.39
CA ASP A 18 21.58 25.04 20.05
C ASP A 18 22.01 24.25 21.29
N LEU A 19 21.25 23.22 21.67
CA LEU A 19 21.68 22.29 22.71
C LEU A 19 22.51 21.18 22.06
N ILE A 20 23.75 21.05 22.51
CA ILE A 20 24.77 20.18 21.90
C ILE A 20 25.18 19.10 22.91
N HIS A 21 25.17 17.84 22.47
CA HIS A 21 25.69 16.71 23.24
C HIS A 21 26.60 15.86 22.35
N ASN A 22 27.82 15.54 22.82
CA ASN A 22 28.83 14.81 22.05
C ASN A 22 29.07 15.38 20.64
N ASN A 23 29.28 16.71 20.54
CA ASN A 23 29.49 17.43 19.28
C ASN A 23 28.35 17.34 18.24
N SER A 24 27.15 16.93 18.66
CA SER A 24 25.96 16.90 17.80
C SER A 24 24.86 17.78 18.39
N VAL A 25 24.24 18.61 17.55
CA VAL A 25 23.05 19.39 17.94
C VAL A 25 21.90 18.42 18.19
N ILE A 26 21.43 18.33 19.43
CA ILE A 26 20.34 17.44 19.83
C ILE A 26 18.98 18.14 19.77
N ILE A 27 18.95 19.46 20.01
CA ILE A 27 17.79 20.34 19.88
C ILE A 27 18.29 21.69 19.35
N PRO A 28 17.86 22.13 18.15
CA PRO A 28 18.31 23.39 17.57
C PRO A 28 17.65 24.61 18.21
N ARG A 29 18.34 25.75 18.18
CA ARG A 29 17.80 27.08 18.53
C ARG A 29 16.49 27.34 17.78
N GLY A 30 15.55 28.00 18.44
CA GLY A 30 14.21 28.29 17.92
C GLY A 30 13.25 27.11 18.04
N THR A 31 13.66 25.99 18.65
CA THR A 31 12.74 24.89 18.94
C THR A 31 11.80 25.25 20.09
N THR A 32 10.49 25.07 19.88
CA THR A 32 9.51 25.10 20.96
C THR A 32 9.64 23.85 21.83
N LEU A 33 9.94 24.03 23.12
CA LEU A 33 10.14 22.94 24.06
C LEU A 33 8.81 22.23 24.37
N THR A 34 8.90 20.90 24.52
CA THR A 34 7.79 19.98 24.80
C THR A 34 8.17 19.06 25.95
N ALA A 35 7.22 18.34 26.54
CA ALA A 35 7.51 17.32 27.57
C ALA A 35 8.51 16.25 27.09
N THR A 36 8.54 15.92 25.79
CA THR A 36 9.53 14.99 25.21
C THR A 36 10.94 15.59 25.21
N HIS A 37 11.06 16.89 24.92
CA HIS A 37 12.35 17.59 25.00
C HIS A 37 12.86 17.61 26.45
N GLN A 38 11.99 17.90 27.42
CA GLN A 38 12.36 17.87 28.84
C GLN A 38 12.90 16.50 29.27
N LYS A 39 12.20 15.40 28.94
CA LYS A 39 12.68 14.02 29.20
C LYS A 39 14.03 13.72 28.54
N ARG A 40 14.23 14.22 27.32
CA ARG A 40 15.48 14.04 26.55
C ARG A 40 16.65 14.82 27.18
N LEU A 41 16.40 16.01 27.71
CA LEU A 41 17.40 16.84 28.37
C LEU A 41 17.84 16.24 29.71
N VAL A 42 16.90 15.69 30.49
CA VAL A 42 17.22 14.90 31.69
C VAL A 42 18.10 13.71 31.33
N LYS A 43 17.76 12.97 30.27
CA LYS A 43 18.54 11.81 29.79
C LYS A 43 19.97 12.18 29.38
N PHE A 44 20.18 13.37 28.84
CA PHE A 44 21.51 13.87 28.44
C PHE A 44 22.22 14.69 29.51
N ASN A 45 21.70 14.69 30.74
CA ASN A 45 22.33 15.30 31.92
C ASN A 45 22.54 16.83 31.81
N PHE A 46 21.70 17.52 31.03
CA PHE A 46 21.62 18.98 31.09
C PHE A 46 21.07 19.40 32.47
N LYS A 47 21.34 20.62 32.92
CA LYS A 47 20.80 21.17 34.19
C LYS A 47 19.83 22.32 33.95
N ASP A 48 20.17 23.16 32.98
CA ASP A 48 19.43 24.32 32.54
C ASP A 48 19.49 24.46 31.02
N VAL A 49 18.63 25.31 30.47
CA VAL A 49 18.59 25.67 29.06
C VAL A 49 18.36 27.17 28.92
N ILE A 50 18.97 27.79 27.90
CA ILE A 50 18.69 29.19 27.59
C ILE A 50 17.40 29.27 26.77
N ILE A 51 16.43 30.02 27.29
CA ILE A 51 15.14 30.30 26.65
C ILE A 51 15.15 31.73 26.10
N ASP A 52 14.62 31.92 24.90
CA ASP A 52 14.30 33.26 24.40
C ASP A 52 12.94 33.70 24.95
N ASP A 53 12.99 34.73 25.81
CA ASP A 53 11.81 35.35 26.42
C ASP A 53 11.48 36.71 25.78
N SER A 54 12.04 37.00 24.60
CA SER A 54 11.66 38.21 23.87
C SER A 54 10.22 38.09 23.36
N GLU A 55 9.39 39.06 23.76
CA GLU A 55 8.04 39.29 23.24
C GLU A 55 8.01 39.49 21.70
N GLU A 56 9.14 39.86 21.10
CA GLU A 56 9.29 40.13 19.67
C GLU A 56 9.44 38.86 18.82
N GLU A 57 10.25 37.86 19.23
CA GLU A 57 10.33 36.57 18.50
C GLU A 57 9.07 35.71 18.70
N LYS A 58 8.42 35.75 19.88
CA LYS A 58 7.11 35.11 20.10
C LYS A 58 6.05 35.64 19.13
N LYS A 59 6.02 36.96 18.89
CA LYS A 59 5.13 37.61 17.91
C LYS A 59 5.50 37.30 16.46
N GLU A 60 6.77 37.11 16.15
CA GLU A 60 7.23 36.78 14.79
C GLU A 60 6.98 35.30 14.44
N LEU A 61 7.10 34.39 15.42
CA LEU A 61 6.65 32.99 15.32
C LEU A 61 5.13 32.86 15.26
N GLU A 62 4.34 33.67 15.96
CA GLU A 62 2.88 33.70 15.79
C GLU A 62 2.45 34.29 14.43
N LYS A 63 3.21 35.26 13.90
CA LYS A 63 2.99 35.83 12.56
C LYS A 63 3.32 34.85 11.43
N ASN A 64 4.37 34.05 11.61
CA ASN A 64 4.87 33.08 10.64
C ASN A 64 4.38 31.64 10.87
N SER A 65 3.71 31.38 11.99
CA SER A 65 2.95 30.16 12.20
C SER A 65 1.72 30.18 11.29
N PRO A 66 1.41 29.09 10.57
CA PRO A 66 0.17 29.02 9.81
C PRO A 66 -1.00 29.28 10.77
N LYS A 67 -1.85 30.27 10.47
CA LYS A 67 -3.11 30.55 11.21
C LYS A 67 -4.05 29.34 11.34
N VAL A 68 -3.72 28.20 10.73
CA VAL A 68 -4.41 26.92 10.85
C VAL A 68 -4.03 26.17 12.15
N ALA A 69 -2.84 26.40 12.72
CA ALA A 69 -2.34 25.62 13.87
C ALA A 69 -3.04 25.96 15.20
N SER A 70 -3.56 27.17 15.37
CA SER A 70 -4.24 27.62 16.60
C SER A 70 -5.70 27.18 16.72
N SER A 71 -6.26 26.51 15.70
CA SER A 71 -7.68 26.09 15.63
C SER A 71 -7.91 24.59 15.46
N LEU A 72 -6.85 23.77 15.52
CA LEU A 72 -6.97 22.32 15.40
C LEU A 72 -7.73 21.75 16.60
N ILE A 73 -8.91 21.16 16.33
CA ILE A 73 -9.68 20.44 17.35
C ILE A 73 -8.89 19.18 17.70
N LYS A 74 -8.35 19.13 18.93
CA LYS A 74 -7.60 17.98 19.45
C LYS A 74 -8.53 17.14 20.31
N LYS A 75 -8.57 15.84 20.07
CA LYS A 75 -9.33 14.86 20.87
C LYS A 75 -8.40 13.72 21.29
N ILE A 76 -8.59 13.21 22.51
CA ILE A 76 -7.99 11.97 22.97
C ILE A 76 -9.01 10.86 22.73
N TYR A 77 -8.57 9.81 22.05
CA TYR A 77 -9.32 8.58 21.85
C TYR A 77 -8.76 7.50 22.76
N LYS A 78 -9.64 6.80 23.48
CA LYS A 78 -9.26 5.67 24.34
C LYS A 78 -9.04 4.42 23.52
N THR A 79 -8.23 3.52 24.05
CA THR A 79 -7.98 2.21 23.44
C THR A 79 -9.31 1.51 23.11
N GLY A 80 -9.45 1.08 21.84
CA GLY A 80 -10.66 0.47 21.28
C GLY A 80 -11.65 1.45 20.65
N GLU A 81 -11.52 2.77 20.87
CA GLU A 81 -12.44 3.74 20.28
C GLU A 81 -12.21 3.92 18.78
N TYR A 82 -13.31 4.08 18.05
CA TYR A 82 -13.31 4.36 16.62
C TYR A 82 -13.19 5.87 16.34
N ILE A 83 -12.35 6.22 15.37
CA ILE A 83 -12.07 7.60 14.97
C ILE A 83 -12.80 7.94 13.66
N VAL A 84 -12.77 7.02 12.69
CA VAL A 84 -13.56 7.08 11.46
C VAL A 84 -14.05 5.69 11.09
N ILE A 85 -15.21 5.60 10.46
CA ILE A 85 -15.83 4.34 10.03
C ILE A 85 -15.87 4.29 8.50
N GLN A 86 -15.49 3.13 7.93
CA GLN A 86 -15.54 2.90 6.49
C GLN A 86 -16.94 3.13 5.92
N GLY A 87 -17.01 3.75 4.74
CA GLY A 87 -18.27 4.06 4.04
C GLY A 87 -19.06 5.23 4.63
N GLU A 88 -18.57 5.93 5.66
CA GLU A 88 -19.13 7.22 6.09
C GLU A 88 -18.59 8.38 5.24
N GLU A 89 -19.25 9.53 5.30
CA GLU A 89 -18.81 10.75 4.63
C GLU A 89 -17.43 11.23 5.12
N SER A 90 -16.63 11.78 4.20
CA SER A 90 -15.27 12.23 4.49
C SER A 90 -15.18 13.75 4.63
N GLU A 91 -15.67 14.28 5.74
CA GLU A 91 -15.70 15.74 5.97
C GLU A 91 -14.42 16.31 6.63
N ALA A 92 -13.46 15.44 6.97
CA ALA A 92 -12.30 15.82 7.76
C ALA A 92 -11.04 15.01 7.43
N LEU A 93 -9.91 15.68 7.53
CA LEU A 93 -8.57 15.10 7.63
C LEU A 93 -8.17 15.00 9.11
N TYR A 94 -7.37 13.99 9.45
CA TYR A 94 -6.86 13.81 10.81
C TYR A 94 -5.35 13.72 10.83
N ILE A 95 -4.77 14.09 11.98
CA ILE A 95 -3.34 14.00 12.24
C ILE A 95 -3.14 13.28 13.57
N LEU A 96 -2.40 12.18 13.56
CA LEU A 96 -1.97 11.50 14.78
C LEU A 96 -0.87 12.34 15.43
N LEU A 97 -1.14 12.84 16.64
CA LEU A 97 -0.18 13.61 17.43
C LEU A 97 0.63 12.70 18.36
N ASP A 98 -0.02 11.69 18.94
CA ASP A 98 0.59 10.70 19.84
C ASP A 98 -0.28 9.44 19.91
N GLY A 99 0.33 8.26 20.08
CA GLY A 99 -0.35 6.97 20.17
C GLY A 99 -0.18 6.07 18.94
N GLU A 100 -1.06 5.08 18.79
CA GLU A 100 -1.06 4.09 17.71
C GLU A 100 -2.50 3.79 17.29
N LEU A 101 -2.73 3.72 15.98
CA LEU A 101 -4.05 3.49 15.41
C LEU A 101 -4.05 2.28 14.49
N ASP A 102 -5.12 1.49 14.51
CA ASP A 102 -5.32 0.38 13.61
C ASP A 102 -6.17 0.81 12.42
N VAL A 103 -5.72 0.42 11.22
CA VAL A 103 -6.48 0.58 9.98
C VAL A 103 -7.15 -0.74 9.66
N ILE A 104 -8.47 -0.71 9.59
CA ILE A 104 -9.32 -1.90 9.42
C ILE A 104 -10.09 -1.75 8.12
N TYR A 105 -10.00 -2.76 7.26
CA TYR A 105 -10.84 -2.86 6.07
C TYR A 105 -11.92 -3.91 6.28
N THR A 106 -13.15 -3.57 5.92
CA THR A 106 -14.30 -4.47 5.93
C THR A 106 -14.88 -4.55 4.52
N ASP A 107 -15.36 -5.72 4.12
CA ASP A 107 -15.91 -5.92 2.78
C ASP A 107 -17.11 -4.97 2.54
N GLU A 108 -17.10 -4.24 1.43
CA GLU A 108 -18.11 -3.21 1.15
C GLU A 108 -19.52 -3.81 1.04
N ALA A 109 -19.66 -5.05 0.53
CA ALA A 109 -20.95 -5.72 0.47
C ALA A 109 -21.48 -6.00 1.88
N ALA A 110 -20.61 -6.39 2.82
CA ALA A 110 -20.99 -6.61 4.22
C ALA A 110 -21.34 -5.30 4.94
N LEU A 111 -20.66 -4.20 4.65
CA LEU A 111 -20.99 -2.89 5.21
C LEU A 111 -22.28 -2.29 4.63
N SER A 112 -22.59 -2.58 3.37
CA SER A 112 -23.78 -2.04 2.69
C SER A 112 -25.11 -2.53 3.28
N THR A 113 -25.09 -3.63 4.06
CA THR A 113 -26.27 -4.16 4.75
C THR A 113 -26.53 -3.49 6.10
N ALA A 114 -25.63 -2.64 6.59
CA ALA A 114 -25.77 -1.98 7.89
C ALA A 114 -26.64 -0.71 7.77
N GLU A 115 -27.59 -0.53 8.68
CA GLU A 115 -28.54 0.60 8.65
C GLU A 115 -27.92 1.89 9.20
N ASP A 116 -27.05 1.77 10.21
CA ASP A 116 -26.43 2.92 10.90
C ASP A 116 -24.97 2.66 11.31
N THR A 117 -24.34 3.65 11.95
CA THR A 117 -22.96 3.56 12.44
C THR A 117 -22.75 2.45 13.47
N ILE A 118 -23.73 2.18 14.33
CA ILE A 118 -23.63 1.14 15.37
C ILE A 118 -23.64 -0.24 14.70
N ASP A 119 -24.51 -0.45 13.72
CA ASP A 119 -24.55 -1.68 12.94
C ASP A 119 -23.28 -1.87 12.11
N LYS A 120 -22.75 -0.79 11.51
CA LYS A 120 -21.44 -0.84 10.83
C LYS A 120 -20.34 -1.31 11.78
N ILE A 121 -20.28 -0.77 13.01
CA ILE A 121 -19.31 -1.20 14.03
C ILE A 121 -19.46 -2.70 14.34
N ARG A 122 -20.68 -3.21 14.51
CA ARG A 122 -20.91 -4.65 14.74
C ARG A 122 -20.41 -5.51 13.57
N VAL A 123 -20.59 -5.07 12.34
CA VAL A 123 -20.08 -5.77 11.14
C VAL A 123 -18.54 -5.74 11.11
N ILE A 124 -17.94 -4.59 11.45
CA ILE A 124 -16.49 -4.41 11.54
C ILE A 124 -15.89 -5.32 12.61
N GLU A 125 -16.50 -5.43 13.79
CA GLU A 125 -16.02 -6.30 14.87
C GLU A 125 -16.08 -7.78 14.49
N ARG A 126 -17.08 -8.19 13.69
CA ARG A 126 -17.25 -9.58 13.25
C ARG A 126 -16.34 -9.96 12.09
N SER A 127 -16.06 -9.03 11.18
CA SER A 127 -15.50 -9.36 9.84
C SER A 127 -14.40 -8.43 9.36
N GLY A 128 -14.15 -7.33 10.08
CA GLY A 128 -13.11 -6.37 9.77
C GLY A 128 -11.73 -6.99 9.89
N LYS A 129 -10.87 -6.68 8.92
CA LYS A 129 -9.49 -7.14 8.88
C LYS A 129 -8.56 -5.97 9.11
N LYS A 130 -7.71 -6.08 10.13
CA LYS A 130 -6.61 -5.13 10.32
C LYS A 130 -5.66 -5.25 9.13
N ILE A 131 -5.54 -4.18 8.36
CA ILE A 131 -4.62 -4.11 7.21
C ILE A 131 -3.29 -3.48 7.59
N SER A 132 -3.27 -2.46 8.46
CA SER A 132 -2.05 -1.75 8.86
C SER A 132 -2.14 -1.11 10.23
N THR A 133 -1.00 -0.63 10.76
CA THR A 133 -0.95 0.24 11.95
C THR A 133 -0.35 1.60 11.59
N ILE A 134 -1.00 2.68 12.03
CA ILE A 134 -0.46 4.04 11.96
C ILE A 134 0.28 4.30 13.27
N LYS A 135 1.59 4.60 13.16
CA LYS A 135 2.47 4.91 14.29
C LYS A 135 3.31 6.13 13.99
N GLY A 136 3.73 6.83 15.04
CA GLY A 136 4.58 8.02 14.95
C GLY A 136 3.80 9.31 15.13
N GLN A 137 4.53 10.43 15.05
CA GLN A 137 3.98 11.76 15.28
C GLN A 137 3.75 12.49 13.96
N MET A 138 2.72 13.33 13.92
CA MET A 138 2.35 14.15 12.77
C MET A 138 1.97 13.34 11.51
N VAL A 139 1.44 12.13 11.70
CA VAL A 139 1.03 11.26 10.59
C VAL A 139 -0.40 11.59 10.18
N ASN A 140 -0.60 11.94 8.91
CA ASN A 140 -1.90 12.24 8.32
C ASN A 140 -2.70 10.95 8.05
N PHE A 141 -3.99 10.96 8.33
CA PHE A 141 -4.92 9.89 7.99
C PHE A 141 -6.34 10.39 7.75
N GLY A 142 -7.17 9.57 7.10
CA GLY A 142 -8.50 10.00 6.64
C GLY A 142 -8.42 11.03 5.51
N GLU A 143 -7.27 11.14 4.87
CA GLU A 143 -6.96 12.08 3.81
C GLU A 143 -7.64 11.72 2.50
N LEU A 144 -7.79 10.43 2.18
CA LEU A 144 -8.25 9.98 0.87
C LEU A 144 -9.63 10.51 0.50
N GLY A 145 -10.63 10.24 1.34
CA GLY A 145 -11.98 10.72 1.06
C GLY A 145 -12.10 12.24 1.15
N ALA A 146 -11.30 12.89 2.01
CA ALA A 146 -11.23 14.35 2.07
C ALA A 146 -10.64 14.98 0.79
N ILE A 147 -9.64 14.33 0.18
CA ILE A 147 -8.98 14.81 -1.04
C ILE A 147 -9.82 14.54 -2.29
N LEU A 148 -10.46 13.36 -2.35
CA LEU A 148 -11.17 12.85 -3.52
C LEU A 148 -12.67 13.14 -3.49
N GLY A 149 -13.23 13.55 -2.35
CA GLY A 149 -14.68 13.71 -2.17
C GLY A 149 -15.43 12.38 -2.02
N ASP A 150 -14.72 11.30 -1.67
CA ASP A 150 -15.28 9.96 -1.49
C ASP A 150 -15.63 9.67 -0.02
N THR A 151 -16.44 8.63 0.21
CA THR A 151 -16.60 8.06 1.55
C THR A 151 -15.30 7.48 2.11
N ARG A 152 -15.23 7.29 3.43
CA ARG A 152 -14.09 6.70 4.13
C ARG A 152 -13.71 5.34 3.54
N SER A 153 -12.47 5.21 3.10
CA SER A 153 -11.97 3.97 2.46
C SER A 153 -11.64 2.85 3.46
N ALA A 154 -11.55 3.17 4.75
CA ALA A 154 -11.22 2.23 5.82
C ALA A 154 -11.71 2.77 7.16
N THR A 155 -11.87 1.88 8.12
CA THR A 155 -12.13 2.19 9.53
C THR A 155 -10.81 2.43 10.24
N ILE A 156 -10.77 3.40 11.16
CA ILE A 156 -9.61 3.66 12.01
C ILE A 156 -10.05 3.57 13.46
N SER A 157 -9.35 2.77 14.26
CA SER A 157 -9.54 2.69 15.72
C SER A 157 -8.24 2.93 16.46
N ALA A 158 -8.34 3.38 17.71
CA ALA A 158 -7.18 3.57 18.57
C ALA A 158 -6.75 2.23 19.18
N SER A 159 -5.55 1.74 18.87
CA SER A 159 -5.02 0.49 19.47
C SER A 159 -4.34 0.72 20.81
N VAL A 160 -3.99 1.97 21.09
CA VAL A 160 -3.65 2.50 22.42
C VAL A 160 -4.30 3.87 22.57
N ASP A 161 -4.34 4.42 23.80
CA ASP A 161 -4.77 5.80 24.03
C ASP A 161 -4.01 6.76 23.10
N SER A 162 -4.75 7.51 22.29
CA SER A 162 -4.18 8.25 21.15
C SER A 162 -4.73 9.68 21.07
N LYS A 163 -3.84 10.64 20.83
CA LYS A 163 -4.15 12.05 20.65
C LYS A 163 -4.21 12.37 19.16
N VAL A 164 -5.36 12.86 18.70
CA VAL A 164 -5.62 13.12 17.28
C VAL A 164 -6.10 14.56 17.10
N ALA A 165 -5.53 15.26 16.11
CA ALA A 165 -6.05 16.54 15.63
C ALA A 165 -6.99 16.31 14.43
N ARG A 166 -8.10 17.06 14.37
CA ARG A 166 -9.05 17.06 13.25
C ARG A 166 -8.98 18.38 12.50
N ILE A 167 -8.98 18.29 11.17
CA ILE A 167 -9.06 19.41 10.23
C ILE A 167 -10.34 19.22 9.41
N ASN A 168 -11.29 20.14 9.53
CA ASN A 168 -12.49 20.14 8.70
C ASN A 168 -12.13 20.58 7.28
N VAL A 169 -12.55 19.79 6.29
CA VAL A 169 -12.19 20.00 4.88
C VAL A 169 -13.39 19.81 3.95
N SER A 170 -14.59 20.07 4.44
CA SER A 170 -15.84 19.95 3.67
C SER A 170 -15.86 20.84 2.41
N GLY A 171 -16.32 20.27 1.30
CA GLY A 171 -16.42 20.95 0.01
C GLY A 171 -15.07 21.42 -0.54
N ASP A 172 -15.01 22.66 -1.03
CA ASP A 172 -13.79 23.24 -1.63
C ASP A 172 -12.76 23.70 -0.58
N ALA A 173 -13.03 23.51 0.71
CA ALA A 173 -12.14 23.92 1.80
C ALA A 173 -10.77 23.24 1.72
N PHE A 174 -10.71 21.97 1.28
CA PHE A 174 -9.44 21.30 1.05
C PHE A 174 -8.57 22.04 0.04
N ASN A 175 -9.11 22.33 -1.15
CA ASN A 175 -8.38 22.98 -2.24
C ASN A 175 -7.87 24.35 -1.82
N LYS A 176 -8.74 25.15 -1.19
CA LYS A 176 -8.37 26.47 -0.65
C LYS A 176 -7.25 26.35 0.38
N THR A 177 -7.33 25.37 1.27
CA THR A 177 -6.30 25.15 2.31
C THR A 177 -4.94 24.81 1.68
N ILE A 178 -4.91 23.94 0.67
CA ILE A 178 -3.65 23.58 -0.01
C ILE A 178 -3.14 24.74 -0.87
N ILE A 179 -4.01 25.50 -1.53
CA ILE A 179 -3.60 26.68 -2.32
C ILE A 179 -3.01 27.76 -1.40
N GLN A 180 -3.61 27.99 -0.22
CA GLN A 180 -3.12 28.95 0.77
C GLN A 180 -1.88 28.44 1.52
N ASN A 181 -1.75 27.13 1.71
CA ASN A 181 -0.64 26.50 2.40
C ASN A 181 -0.17 25.23 1.66
N ALA A 182 0.56 25.44 0.57
CA ALA A 182 1.06 24.36 -0.28
C ALA A 182 2.00 23.40 0.48
N ARG A 183 2.62 23.83 1.58
CA ARG A 183 3.47 22.97 2.39
C ARG A 183 2.70 21.81 3.02
N LEU A 184 1.43 22.04 3.39
CA LEU A 184 0.55 20.98 3.88
C LEU A 184 0.33 19.91 2.80
N GLY A 185 0.04 20.32 1.56
CA GLY A 185 -0.14 19.40 0.43
C GLY A 185 1.12 18.60 0.12
N LEU A 186 2.29 19.22 0.22
CA LEU A 186 3.56 18.51 0.09
C LEU A 186 3.73 17.45 1.18
N ASN A 187 3.45 17.78 2.45
CA ASN A 187 3.56 16.82 3.56
C ASN A 187 2.58 15.64 3.39
N ILE A 188 1.33 15.92 2.98
CA ILE A 188 0.35 14.88 2.66
C ILE A 188 0.86 14.00 1.52
N SER A 189 1.40 14.61 0.45
CA SER A 189 1.97 13.88 -0.70
C SER A 189 3.12 12.98 -0.27
N ILE A 190 4.00 13.42 0.62
CA ILE A 190 5.10 12.61 1.20
C ILE A 190 4.54 11.42 1.98
N THR A 191 3.53 11.63 2.82
CA THR A 191 2.86 10.54 3.57
C THR A 191 2.27 9.51 2.61
N ILE A 192 1.54 9.96 1.58
CA ILE A 192 0.92 9.08 0.59
C ILE A 192 1.99 8.33 -0.21
N ALA A 193 3.06 9.01 -0.63
CA ALA A 193 4.17 8.39 -1.35
C ALA A 193 4.86 7.28 -0.52
N LYS A 194 5.03 7.49 0.79
CA LYS A 194 5.55 6.49 1.71
C LYS A 194 4.64 5.26 1.76
N ARG A 195 3.33 5.48 1.94
CA ARG A 195 2.32 4.41 1.95
C ARG A 195 2.30 3.63 0.63
N LEU A 196 2.33 4.34 -0.50
CA LEU A 196 2.39 3.71 -1.83
C LEU A 196 3.61 2.82 -2.01
N LYS A 197 4.79 3.28 -1.56
CA LYS A 197 6.02 2.48 -1.59
C LYS A 197 5.85 1.19 -0.78
N ASP A 198 5.35 1.32 0.45
CA ASP A 198 5.22 0.19 1.37
C ASP A 198 4.19 -0.83 0.83
N ILE A 199 3.02 -0.36 0.37
CA ILE A 199 1.98 -1.21 -0.24
C ILE A 199 2.50 -1.94 -1.49
N ASN A 200 3.25 -1.27 -2.37
CA ASN A 200 3.83 -1.91 -3.55
C ASN A 200 4.78 -3.06 -3.18
N VAL A 201 5.55 -2.93 -2.09
CA VAL A 201 6.40 -4.02 -1.58
C VAL A 201 5.55 -5.22 -1.13
N TYR A 202 4.45 -4.97 -0.43
CA TYR A 202 3.58 -6.06 0.02
C TYR A 202 2.82 -6.74 -1.13
N ILE A 203 2.32 -5.97 -2.10
CA ILE A 203 1.71 -6.52 -3.32
C ILE A 203 2.72 -7.44 -4.05
N ALA A 204 3.99 -7.04 -4.14
CA ALA A 204 5.03 -7.87 -4.74
C ALA A 204 5.24 -9.20 -3.97
N LYS A 205 5.23 -9.16 -2.63
CA LYS A 205 5.32 -10.37 -1.80
C LYS A 205 4.13 -11.32 -2.03
N TYR A 206 2.89 -10.81 -2.03
CA TYR A 206 1.71 -11.62 -2.33
C TYR A 206 1.76 -12.23 -3.73
N ASN A 207 2.12 -11.44 -4.74
CA ASN A 207 2.25 -11.94 -6.12
C ASN A 207 3.32 -13.03 -6.27
N ASN A 208 4.41 -12.95 -5.49
CA ASN A 208 5.45 -13.99 -5.51
C ASN A 208 4.92 -15.31 -4.94
N ILE A 209 4.23 -15.27 -3.79
CA ILE A 209 3.58 -16.46 -3.20
C ILE A 209 2.55 -17.02 -4.17
N LEU A 210 1.68 -16.18 -4.72
CA LEU A 210 0.65 -16.58 -5.68
C LEU A 210 1.26 -17.25 -6.90
N SER A 211 2.35 -16.71 -7.46
CA SER A 211 3.03 -17.30 -8.61
C SER A 211 3.62 -18.69 -8.30
N GLN A 212 4.14 -18.91 -7.09
CA GLN A 212 4.66 -20.22 -6.67
C GLN A 212 3.52 -21.24 -6.55
N VAL A 213 2.46 -20.87 -5.83
CA VAL A 213 1.29 -21.74 -5.60
C VAL A 213 0.58 -22.07 -6.91
N ASP A 214 0.36 -21.07 -7.77
CA ASP A 214 -0.23 -21.23 -9.10
C ASP A 214 0.63 -22.15 -10.00
N GLY A 215 1.96 -22.09 -9.87
CA GLY A 215 2.88 -23.03 -10.51
C GLY A 215 2.63 -24.48 -10.08
N MET A 216 2.57 -24.74 -8.77
CA MET A 216 2.32 -26.08 -8.21
C MET A 216 0.95 -26.61 -8.62
N ILE A 217 -0.10 -25.76 -8.55
CA ILE A 217 -1.45 -26.13 -8.98
C ILE A 217 -1.43 -26.51 -10.47
N ARG A 218 -0.80 -25.72 -11.34
CA ARG A 218 -0.72 -26.02 -12.78
C ARG A 218 0.00 -27.32 -13.08
N GLU A 219 1.11 -27.59 -12.40
CA GLU A 219 1.86 -28.83 -12.56
C GLU A 219 1.01 -30.05 -12.20
N PHE A 220 0.37 -30.02 -11.02
CA PHE A 220 -0.52 -31.09 -10.55
C PHE A 220 -1.66 -31.31 -11.55
N SER A 221 -2.27 -30.22 -11.98
CA SER A 221 -3.39 -30.23 -12.91
C SER A 221 -3.05 -30.87 -14.25
N SER A 222 -1.85 -30.62 -14.77
CA SER A 222 -1.34 -31.25 -15.99
C SER A 222 -1.22 -32.77 -15.81
N ILE A 223 -0.65 -33.21 -14.69
CA ILE A 223 -0.44 -34.63 -14.38
C ILE A 223 -1.78 -35.34 -14.18
N TYR A 224 -2.71 -34.73 -13.45
CA TYR A 224 -4.05 -35.25 -13.22
C TYR A 224 -4.78 -35.56 -14.53
N VAL A 225 -4.75 -34.62 -15.49
CA VAL A 225 -5.36 -34.81 -16.82
C VAL A 225 -4.68 -35.94 -17.60
N GLN A 226 -3.36 -36.09 -17.48
CA GLN A 226 -2.63 -37.18 -18.11
C GLN A 226 -3.04 -38.54 -17.55
N ILE A 227 -3.13 -38.67 -16.21
CA ILE A 227 -3.60 -39.89 -15.54
C ILE A 227 -5.03 -40.22 -15.99
N ALA A 228 -5.96 -39.27 -15.90
CA ALA A 228 -7.35 -39.48 -16.29
C ALA A 228 -7.49 -39.91 -17.75
N GLY A 229 -6.66 -39.35 -18.66
CA GLY A 229 -6.63 -39.74 -20.06
C GLY A 229 -6.06 -41.15 -20.31
N LYS A 230 -5.00 -41.53 -19.58
CA LYS A 230 -4.43 -42.88 -19.64
C LYS A 230 -5.41 -43.93 -19.12
N VAL A 231 -6.05 -43.67 -17.98
CA VAL A 231 -7.06 -44.56 -17.39
C VAL A 231 -8.25 -44.73 -18.35
N LEU A 232 -8.75 -43.65 -18.96
CA LEU A 232 -9.81 -43.74 -19.97
C LEU A 232 -9.40 -44.61 -21.16
N LYS A 233 -8.21 -44.36 -21.72
CA LYS A 233 -7.71 -45.12 -22.87
C LYS A 233 -7.61 -46.61 -22.53
N GLN A 234 -7.09 -46.95 -21.35
CA GLN A 234 -6.98 -48.34 -20.91
C GLN A 234 -8.36 -48.97 -20.69
N ALA A 235 -9.29 -48.27 -20.03
CA ALA A 235 -10.65 -48.75 -19.80
C ALA A 235 -11.37 -49.11 -21.11
N ILE A 236 -11.22 -48.28 -22.15
CA ILE A 236 -11.80 -48.54 -23.48
C ILE A 236 -11.15 -49.76 -24.14
N LEU A 237 -9.82 -49.89 -24.05
CA LEU A 237 -9.07 -50.98 -24.69
C LEU A 237 -9.34 -52.35 -24.04
N SER A 238 -9.42 -52.39 -22.71
CA SER A 238 -9.61 -53.65 -21.96
C SER A 238 -11.08 -53.99 -21.71
N GLY A 239 -12.00 -53.03 -21.85
CA GLY A 239 -13.39 -53.19 -21.42
C GLY A 239 -13.55 -53.28 -19.89
N ASP A 240 -12.53 -52.86 -19.13
CA ASP A 240 -12.49 -53.00 -17.69
C ASP A 240 -13.48 -52.05 -17.00
N ARG A 241 -14.44 -52.66 -16.28
CA ARG A 241 -15.53 -51.96 -15.61
C ARG A 241 -15.05 -51.18 -14.39
N GLU A 242 -13.98 -51.60 -13.73
CA GLU A 242 -13.39 -50.87 -12.60
C GLU A 242 -12.64 -49.63 -13.09
N LEU A 243 -11.81 -49.77 -14.14
CA LEU A 243 -11.15 -48.61 -14.74
C LEU A 243 -12.14 -47.57 -15.27
N THR A 244 -13.29 -48.02 -15.78
CA THR A 244 -14.39 -47.14 -16.21
C THR A 244 -14.97 -46.35 -15.03
N LYS A 245 -15.16 -46.99 -13.86
CA LYS A 245 -15.63 -46.32 -12.63
C LYS A 245 -14.61 -45.29 -12.13
N ILE A 246 -13.33 -45.67 -12.08
CA ILE A 246 -12.23 -44.80 -11.64
C ILE A 246 -12.11 -43.58 -12.57
N HIS A 247 -12.28 -43.76 -13.88
CA HIS A 247 -12.31 -42.64 -14.81
C HIS A 247 -13.49 -41.68 -14.55
N GLU A 248 -14.70 -42.21 -14.34
CA GLU A 248 -15.87 -41.38 -14.03
C GLU A 248 -15.70 -40.65 -12.68
N GLU A 249 -15.04 -41.26 -11.70
CA GLU A 249 -14.66 -40.60 -10.46
C GLU A 249 -13.73 -39.40 -10.72
N PHE A 250 -12.64 -39.59 -11.48
CA PHE A 250 -11.73 -38.49 -11.84
C PHE A 250 -12.44 -37.36 -12.60
N LYS A 251 -13.34 -37.70 -13.52
CA LYS A 251 -14.12 -36.72 -14.28
C LYS A 251 -15.07 -35.91 -13.40
N ASN A 252 -15.59 -36.51 -12.34
CA ASN A 252 -16.50 -35.86 -11.40
C ASN A 252 -15.78 -35.09 -10.28
N SER A 253 -14.46 -35.22 -10.15
CA SER A 253 -13.68 -34.42 -9.21
C SER A 253 -13.92 -32.91 -9.44
N PRO A 254 -14.09 -32.12 -8.36
CA PRO A 254 -14.16 -30.67 -8.42
C PRO A 254 -12.98 -30.04 -9.18
N LEU A 255 -11.82 -30.70 -9.17
CA LEU A 255 -10.59 -30.25 -9.79
C LEU A 255 -10.61 -30.44 -11.30
N TYR A 256 -11.04 -31.60 -11.81
CA TYR A 256 -11.19 -31.85 -13.25
C TYR A 256 -12.12 -30.83 -13.91
N ASN A 257 -13.27 -30.55 -13.27
CA ASN A 257 -14.23 -29.55 -13.73
C ASN A 257 -13.66 -28.12 -13.73
N ARG A 258 -12.83 -27.79 -12.73
CA ARG A 258 -12.14 -26.50 -12.65
C ARG A 258 -11.10 -26.34 -13.77
N LEU A 259 -10.39 -27.41 -14.12
CA LEU A 259 -9.35 -27.42 -15.15
C LEU A 259 -9.89 -27.30 -16.58
N MET A 260 -11.05 -27.91 -16.84
CA MET A 260 -11.75 -27.74 -18.12
C MET A 260 -12.24 -26.30 -18.31
N LYS A 261 -12.49 -25.54 -17.24
CA LYS A 261 -12.82 -24.10 -17.30
C LYS A 261 -11.57 -23.22 -17.53
N TYR A 262 -10.42 -23.55 -16.94
CA TYR A 262 -9.17 -22.78 -17.09
C TYR A 262 -8.64 -22.74 -18.54
N LYS A 263 -8.86 -23.78 -19.35
CA LYS A 263 -8.53 -23.76 -20.79
C LYS A 263 -9.31 -22.69 -21.60
N LYS A 264 -10.34 -22.05 -21.03
CA LYS A 264 -11.20 -21.06 -21.71
C LYS A 264 -10.97 -19.59 -21.29
N GLN A 265 -10.22 -19.29 -20.24
CA GLN A 265 -10.06 -17.91 -19.76
C GLN A 265 -8.59 -17.49 -19.74
N GLY A 266 -8.21 -16.67 -20.72
CA GLY A 266 -6.98 -15.90 -20.71
C GLY A 266 -7.07 -14.75 -19.70
N PHE A 267 -5.98 -14.50 -18.99
CA PHE A 267 -5.82 -13.42 -18.02
C PHE A 267 -5.98 -12.03 -18.69
N ASP A 268 -6.95 -11.24 -18.24
CA ASP A 268 -7.24 -9.90 -18.77
C ASP A 268 -6.69 -8.82 -17.84
N ALA A 269 -5.55 -8.27 -18.23
CA ALA A 269 -4.84 -7.23 -17.49
C ALA A 269 -5.42 -5.81 -17.69
N SER A 270 -6.62 -5.66 -18.27
CA SER A 270 -7.14 -4.35 -18.70
C SER A 270 -7.82 -3.49 -17.62
N LYS A 271 -7.89 -3.93 -16.35
CA LYS A 271 -8.62 -3.20 -15.30
C LYS A 271 -7.70 -2.58 -14.25
N MET A 272 -7.07 -1.47 -14.60
CA MET A 272 -6.65 -0.44 -13.63
C MET A 272 -6.97 0.92 -14.23
N GLY A 273 -7.86 1.65 -13.55
CA GLY A 273 -8.56 2.83 -14.05
C GLY A 273 -7.68 4.04 -14.27
N THR A 274 -8.12 4.84 -15.23
CA THR A 274 -7.69 6.20 -15.60
C THR A 274 -8.32 7.24 -14.69
N SER A 275 -7.61 8.32 -14.42
CA SER A 275 -8.12 9.46 -13.65
C SER A 275 -8.40 10.67 -14.55
N ASN A 276 -9.52 11.34 -14.29
CA ASN A 276 -9.87 12.65 -14.85
C ASN A 276 -10.15 13.61 -13.69
N VAL A 277 -9.27 14.57 -13.40
CA VAL A 277 -9.62 15.75 -12.58
C VAL A 277 -8.81 17.00 -12.99
N LEU A 278 -9.53 18.13 -13.13
CA LEU A 278 -9.15 19.52 -13.46
C LEU A 278 -8.99 19.88 -14.96
N SER A 279 -9.48 21.07 -15.32
CA SER A 279 -9.36 21.66 -16.66
C SER A 279 -7.90 21.76 -17.06
N LYS A 280 -7.60 21.14 -18.20
CA LYS A 280 -6.26 20.74 -18.63
C LYS A 280 -5.29 21.90 -18.88
N ASP A 281 -5.71 23.16 -18.88
CA ASP A 281 -4.97 24.21 -19.59
C ASP A 281 -4.20 25.20 -18.71
N GLU A 282 -4.39 25.21 -17.38
CA GLU A 282 -3.76 26.23 -16.51
C GLU A 282 -2.59 25.72 -15.64
N VAL A 283 -2.35 24.40 -15.54
CA VAL A 283 -1.39 23.84 -14.55
C VAL A 283 0.07 23.78 -15.07
N PHE A 284 0.30 23.79 -16.39
CA PHE A 284 1.57 23.35 -16.99
C PHE A 284 2.33 24.49 -17.70
N ALA A 285 2.82 25.49 -16.95
CA ALA A 285 3.59 26.60 -17.52
C ALA A 285 5.05 26.72 -17.04
N LYS A 286 5.51 25.89 -16.09
CA LYS A 286 6.89 25.96 -15.55
C LYS A 286 7.52 24.58 -15.36
N GLY A 287 8.75 24.42 -15.85
CA GLY A 287 9.60 23.24 -15.71
C GLY A 287 10.22 22.82 -17.04
N ASP A 288 11.38 22.17 -16.98
CA ASP A 288 12.08 21.66 -18.16
C ASP A 288 11.23 20.58 -18.86
N VAL A 289 10.88 20.81 -20.13
CA VAL A 289 10.10 19.83 -20.90
C VAL A 289 11.05 18.86 -21.61
N ILE A 290 10.92 17.58 -21.30
CA ILE A 290 11.63 16.51 -22.00
C ILE A 290 10.71 15.83 -23.02
N SER A 291 11.28 15.41 -24.15
CA SER A 291 10.60 14.60 -25.16
C SER A 291 11.21 13.22 -25.24
N LYS A 292 10.37 12.18 -25.27
CA LYS A 292 10.78 10.77 -25.38
C LYS A 292 10.09 10.12 -26.57
N LYS A 293 10.85 9.41 -27.41
CA LYS A 293 10.30 8.59 -28.50
C LYS A 293 9.69 7.31 -27.93
N ALA A 294 8.82 6.68 -28.72
CA ALA A 294 8.34 5.34 -28.41
C ALA A 294 9.55 4.40 -28.20
N GLY A 295 9.56 3.65 -27.12
CA GLY A 295 10.68 2.78 -26.78
C GLY A 295 11.67 3.37 -25.77
N GLU A 296 11.75 4.69 -25.65
CA GLU A 296 12.76 5.32 -24.80
C GLU A 296 12.40 5.24 -23.31
N ILE A 297 13.42 5.02 -22.49
CA ILE A 297 13.29 4.89 -21.04
C ILE A 297 13.39 6.28 -20.39
N ILE A 298 12.49 6.52 -19.44
CA ILE A 298 12.44 7.73 -18.61
C ILE A 298 13.28 7.50 -17.35
N CYS A 299 13.11 6.35 -16.70
CA CYS A 299 13.88 5.92 -15.55
C CYS A 299 13.92 4.39 -15.45
N TYR A 300 14.98 3.85 -14.86
CA TYR A 300 15.18 2.43 -14.63
C TYR A 300 14.83 2.03 -13.20
N ASN A 301 14.22 0.87 -13.02
CA ASN A 301 14.07 0.26 -11.69
C ASN A 301 15.44 0.16 -10.99
N GLY A 302 15.49 0.51 -9.70
CA GLY A 302 16.68 0.34 -8.87
C GLY A 302 17.67 1.50 -8.93
N GLU A 303 17.56 2.42 -9.89
CA GLU A 303 18.39 3.62 -9.91
C GLU A 303 17.91 4.64 -8.87
N VAL A 304 18.81 5.50 -8.41
CA VAL A 304 18.46 6.61 -7.52
C VAL A 304 17.70 7.67 -8.31
N GLY A 305 16.52 8.08 -7.83
CA GLY A 305 15.64 8.97 -8.57
C GLY A 305 15.50 10.36 -7.96
N ASP A 306 16.13 11.38 -8.56
CA ASP A 306 16.11 12.78 -8.10
C ASP A 306 15.11 13.68 -8.85
N LYS A 307 14.41 13.13 -9.84
CA LYS A 307 13.43 13.84 -10.68
C LYS A 307 12.10 13.12 -10.74
N MET A 308 11.01 13.86 -10.76
CA MET A 308 9.68 13.35 -11.08
C MET A 308 9.21 13.97 -12.39
N TYR A 309 8.27 13.30 -13.05
CA TYR A 309 7.82 13.66 -14.37
C TYR A 309 6.31 13.73 -14.43
N ILE A 310 5.79 14.77 -15.08
CA ILE A 310 4.35 14.95 -15.30
C ILE A 310 4.06 14.87 -16.79
N LEU A 311 3.18 13.96 -17.19
CA LEU A 311 2.82 13.71 -18.58
C LEU A 311 2.02 14.88 -19.15
N VAL A 312 2.53 15.53 -20.19
CA VAL A 312 1.81 16.60 -20.91
C VAL A 312 0.99 16.01 -22.05
N VAL A 313 1.58 15.08 -22.78
CA VAL A 313 0.96 14.33 -23.87
C VAL A 313 1.78 13.07 -24.11
N GLY A 314 1.13 11.95 -24.40
CA GLY A 314 1.79 10.71 -24.74
C GLY A 314 1.19 9.53 -24.01
N LYS A 315 2.00 8.49 -23.83
CA LYS A 315 1.62 7.26 -23.14
C LYS A 315 2.87 6.62 -22.54
N LEU A 316 2.84 6.34 -21.25
CA LEU A 316 3.93 5.74 -20.49
C LEU A 316 3.50 4.36 -20.01
N GLY A 317 4.41 3.40 -20.08
CA GLY A 317 4.26 2.09 -19.45
C GLY A 317 5.18 2.00 -18.24
N VAL A 318 4.67 1.42 -17.15
CA VAL A 318 5.43 1.14 -15.93
C VAL A 318 5.66 -0.36 -15.83
N TYR A 319 6.91 -0.75 -15.64
CA TYR A 319 7.37 -2.14 -15.70
C TYR A 319 8.09 -2.52 -14.41
N VAL A 320 7.74 -3.68 -13.85
CA VAL A 320 8.44 -4.32 -12.73
C VAL A 320 8.97 -5.65 -13.25
N GLY A 321 10.30 -5.76 -13.42
CA GLY A 321 10.88 -6.78 -14.28
C GLY A 321 10.36 -6.61 -15.71
N ASP A 322 9.90 -7.70 -16.32
CA ASP A 322 9.34 -7.71 -17.68
C ASP A 322 7.82 -7.46 -17.71
N LYS A 323 7.16 -7.36 -16.55
CA LYS A 323 5.71 -7.22 -16.45
C LYS A 323 5.29 -5.76 -16.52
N LEU A 324 4.40 -5.42 -17.46
CA LEU A 324 3.69 -4.15 -17.50
C LEU A 324 2.68 -4.13 -16.34
N VAL A 325 2.86 -3.21 -15.38
CA VAL A 325 2.02 -3.11 -14.18
C VAL A 325 1.08 -1.90 -14.19
N ALA A 326 1.40 -0.86 -14.96
CA ALA A 326 0.52 0.29 -15.14
C ALA A 326 0.77 0.98 -16.48
N VAL A 327 -0.26 1.67 -16.97
CA VAL A 327 -0.19 2.50 -18.18
C VAL A 327 -0.76 3.87 -17.82
N TYR A 328 -0.01 4.91 -18.13
CA TYR A 328 -0.38 6.31 -17.91
C TYR A 328 -0.50 7.02 -19.24
N SER A 329 -1.64 7.64 -19.51
CA SER A 329 -1.93 8.32 -20.77
C SER A 329 -2.63 9.66 -20.59
N ASP A 330 -3.01 9.99 -19.36
CA ASP A 330 -3.76 11.20 -19.08
C ASP A 330 -2.80 12.37 -18.86
N LYS A 331 -3.17 13.53 -19.41
CA LYS A 331 -2.45 14.77 -19.17
C LYS A 331 -2.51 15.07 -17.67
N GLY A 332 -1.34 15.21 -17.04
CA GLY A 332 -1.20 15.37 -15.60
C GLY A 332 -0.77 14.10 -14.87
N ASP A 333 -0.72 12.93 -15.51
CA ASP A 333 -0.20 11.71 -14.88
C ASP A 333 1.24 11.92 -14.39
N ILE A 334 1.53 11.44 -13.18
CA ILE A 334 2.82 11.67 -12.51
C ILE A 334 3.58 10.36 -12.35
N VAL A 335 4.87 10.35 -12.67
CA VAL A 335 5.75 9.20 -12.46
C VAL A 335 7.07 9.62 -11.81
N GLY A 336 7.64 8.72 -11.01
CA GLY A 336 8.91 8.95 -10.33
C GLY A 336 8.81 9.86 -9.09
N GLU A 337 7.60 10.18 -8.65
CA GLU A 337 7.33 11.04 -7.51
C GLU A 337 7.73 10.42 -6.16
N ILE A 338 7.60 9.09 -6.01
CA ILE A 338 7.89 8.41 -4.75
C ILE A 338 9.33 8.67 -4.30
N SER A 339 10.32 8.44 -5.18
CA SER A 339 11.73 8.62 -4.82
C SER A 339 12.08 10.08 -4.50
N VAL A 340 11.46 11.02 -5.23
CA VAL A 340 11.70 12.45 -5.04
C VAL A 340 11.09 12.95 -3.74
N LEU A 341 9.83 12.63 -3.46
CA LEU A 341 9.13 13.09 -2.25
C LEU A 341 9.75 12.50 -0.99
N LEU A 342 10.13 11.22 -1.01
CA LEU A 342 10.81 10.59 0.13
C LEU A 342 12.25 11.09 0.29
N GLY A 343 12.98 11.27 -0.81
CA GLY A 343 14.30 11.90 -0.78
C GLY A 343 14.23 13.34 -0.25
N TYR A 344 13.19 14.10 -0.61
CA TYR A 344 12.98 15.45 -0.11
C TYR A 344 12.73 15.44 1.41
N ALA A 345 11.89 14.52 1.89
CA ALA A 345 11.60 14.36 3.31
C ALA A 345 12.84 14.06 4.16
N THR A 346 13.82 13.34 3.61
CA THR A 346 15.10 13.02 4.27
C THR A 346 16.19 14.06 4.01
N LYS A 347 15.87 15.21 3.42
CA LYS A 347 16.83 16.26 2.98
C LYS A 347 17.96 15.69 2.10
N GLY A 348 17.65 14.67 1.31
CA GLY A 348 18.61 14.00 0.42
C GLY A 348 19.57 13.03 1.14
N LEU A 349 19.50 12.86 2.46
CA LEU A 349 20.38 11.97 3.25
C LEU A 349 20.00 10.48 3.13
N GLY A 350 19.11 10.14 2.21
CA GLY A 350 18.68 8.79 1.90
C GLY A 350 17.73 8.86 0.73
N MET A 351 18.28 8.83 -0.48
CA MET A 351 17.47 8.84 -1.69
C MET A 351 16.94 7.44 -1.98
N ASP A 352 15.65 7.36 -2.20
CA ASP A 352 15.03 6.12 -2.57
C ASP A 352 15.32 5.72 -4.02
N LYS A 353 15.41 4.41 -4.24
CA LYS A 353 15.52 3.83 -5.57
C LYS A 353 14.18 3.87 -6.28
N ARG A 354 14.18 3.96 -7.60
CA ARG A 354 13.00 3.78 -8.44
C ARG A 354 12.40 2.40 -8.18
N THR A 355 11.09 2.35 -7.98
CA THR A 355 10.35 1.11 -7.71
C THR A 355 10.02 0.33 -8.99
N ALA A 356 10.12 0.98 -10.16
CA ALA A 356 9.79 0.42 -11.46
C ALA A 356 10.53 1.15 -12.58
N THR A 357 10.64 0.51 -13.74
CA THR A 357 11.12 1.11 -14.98
C THR A 357 9.96 1.81 -15.68
N VAL A 358 10.17 3.04 -16.15
CA VAL A 358 9.14 3.79 -16.90
C VAL A 358 9.62 4.01 -18.33
N LYS A 359 8.78 3.65 -19.30
CA LYS A 359 9.10 3.69 -20.73
C LYS A 359 8.00 4.41 -21.51
N ALA A 360 8.39 5.23 -22.46
CA ALA A 360 7.44 5.84 -23.39
C ALA A 360 6.91 4.78 -24.36
N MET A 361 5.60 4.54 -24.35
CA MET A 361 4.95 3.61 -25.29
C MET A 361 4.71 4.27 -26.65
N ILE A 362 4.48 5.58 -26.65
CA ILE A 362 4.41 6.44 -27.84
C ILE A 362 5.27 7.68 -27.61
N ARG A 363 5.43 8.52 -28.64
CA ARG A 363 6.10 9.81 -28.47
C ARG A 363 5.41 10.61 -27.36
N SER A 364 6.17 10.95 -26.32
CA SER A 364 5.65 11.56 -25.10
C SER A 364 6.43 12.81 -24.74
N ARG A 365 5.73 13.83 -24.21
CA ARG A 365 6.34 15.02 -23.61
C ARG A 365 6.01 15.08 -22.14
N LEU A 366 7.00 15.37 -21.31
CA LEU A 366 6.87 15.40 -19.87
C LEU A 366 7.49 16.66 -19.32
N VAL A 367 6.86 17.28 -18.32
CA VAL A 367 7.50 18.28 -17.47
C VAL A 367 8.38 17.54 -16.45
N CYS A 368 9.64 17.93 -16.32
CA CYS A 368 10.57 17.42 -15.34
C CYS A 368 10.64 18.35 -14.13
N ILE A 369 10.55 17.79 -12.92
CA ILE A 369 10.72 18.52 -11.66
C ILE A 369 11.75 17.78 -10.82
N SER A 370 12.86 18.46 -10.56
CA SER A 370 13.94 18.00 -9.69
C SER A 370 13.56 18.15 -8.22
N ILE A 371 14.13 17.29 -7.37
CA ILE A 371 14.08 17.41 -5.91
C ILE A 371 14.49 18.81 -5.41
N LYS A 372 15.42 19.47 -6.11
CA LYS A 372 15.90 20.82 -5.78
C LYS A 372 14.85 21.91 -6.02
N GLU A 373 13.87 21.63 -6.88
CA GLU A 373 12.83 22.58 -7.28
C GLU A 373 11.56 22.45 -6.42
N ILE A 374 11.51 21.51 -5.47
CA ILE A 374 10.30 21.27 -4.65
C ILE A 374 9.93 22.49 -3.81
N ASP A 375 10.89 23.19 -3.21
CA ASP A 375 10.61 24.40 -2.43
C ASP A 375 10.09 25.54 -3.31
N ASP A 376 10.63 25.67 -4.53
CA ASP A 376 10.16 26.66 -5.50
C ASP A 376 8.77 26.30 -6.03
N LEU A 377 8.48 25.01 -6.21
CA LEU A 377 7.17 24.52 -6.60
C LEU A 377 6.11 24.87 -5.54
N VAL A 378 6.41 24.63 -4.26
CA VAL A 378 5.54 24.99 -3.13
C VAL A 378 5.25 26.49 -3.10
N LYS A 379 6.25 27.33 -3.36
CA LYS A 379 6.11 28.80 -3.33
C LYS A 379 5.39 29.36 -4.55
N THR A 380 5.69 28.83 -5.74
CA THR A 380 5.32 29.48 -7.00
C THR A 380 4.18 28.79 -7.74
N ASN A 381 3.85 27.53 -7.40
CA ASN A 381 2.77 26.80 -8.03
C ASN A 381 2.00 25.88 -7.03
N PRO A 382 1.25 26.46 -6.08
CA PRO A 382 0.39 25.70 -5.17
C PRO A 382 -0.63 24.79 -5.86
N VAL A 383 -1.10 25.18 -7.05
CA VAL A 383 -2.04 24.39 -7.86
C VAL A 383 -1.42 23.06 -8.29
N MET A 384 -0.13 23.06 -8.67
CA MET A 384 0.57 21.83 -9.01
C MET A 384 0.81 20.93 -7.79
N VAL A 385 1.01 21.50 -6.59
CA VAL A 385 1.08 20.70 -5.34
C VAL A 385 -0.27 20.04 -5.03
N LEU A 386 -1.37 20.77 -5.21
CA LEU A 386 -2.72 20.21 -5.10
C LEU A 386 -2.94 19.07 -6.11
N HIS A 387 -2.49 19.25 -7.35
CA HIS A 387 -2.54 18.23 -8.39
C HIS A 387 -1.77 16.97 -8.01
N ILE A 388 -0.50 17.11 -7.57
CA ILE A 388 0.32 15.99 -7.08
C ILE A 388 -0.40 15.24 -5.95
N THR A 389 -0.96 15.99 -5.00
CA THR A 389 -1.65 15.43 -3.83
C THR A 389 -2.85 14.56 -4.26
N ARG A 390 -3.65 15.03 -5.22
CA ARG A 390 -4.81 14.29 -5.75
C ARG A 390 -4.42 13.04 -6.52
N VAL A 391 -3.47 13.15 -7.45
CA VAL A 391 -2.98 12.00 -8.23
C VAL A 391 -2.46 10.91 -7.31
N LEU A 392 -1.71 11.29 -6.27
CA LEU A 392 -1.19 10.36 -5.29
C LEU A 392 -2.30 9.72 -4.43
N ALA A 393 -3.27 10.50 -3.98
CA ALA A 393 -4.41 9.99 -3.20
C ALA A 393 -5.21 8.94 -4.00
N GLU A 394 -5.50 9.22 -5.26
CA GLU A 394 -6.21 8.28 -6.12
C GLU A 394 -5.39 7.02 -6.39
N ARG A 395 -4.08 7.18 -6.65
CA ARG A 395 -3.17 6.04 -6.80
C ARG A 395 -3.16 5.18 -5.53
N LEU A 396 -3.16 5.79 -4.35
CA LEU A 396 -3.19 5.07 -3.07
C LEU A 396 -4.51 4.31 -2.87
N LYS A 397 -5.66 4.92 -3.21
CA LYS A 397 -6.96 4.24 -3.20
C LYS A 397 -6.93 2.99 -4.08
N ASN A 398 -6.46 3.11 -5.32
CA ASN A 398 -6.37 1.99 -6.25
C ASN A 398 -5.39 0.91 -5.77
N CYS A 399 -4.21 1.30 -5.28
CA CYS A 399 -3.23 0.37 -4.71
C CYS A 399 -3.78 -0.39 -3.50
N ASN A 400 -4.56 0.26 -2.63
CA ASN A 400 -5.21 -0.43 -1.49
C ASN A 400 -6.16 -1.54 -1.97
N GLN A 401 -6.96 -1.28 -3.01
CA GLN A 401 -7.86 -2.30 -3.58
C GLN A 401 -7.09 -3.47 -4.19
N VAL A 402 -6.03 -3.19 -4.96
CA VAL A 402 -5.16 -4.22 -5.53
C VAL A 402 -4.50 -5.07 -4.43
N PHE A 403 -4.07 -4.44 -3.34
CA PHE A 403 -3.50 -5.13 -2.19
C PHE A 403 -4.50 -6.09 -1.53
N ILE A 404 -5.72 -5.61 -1.26
CA ILE A 404 -6.78 -6.44 -0.67
C ILE A 404 -7.11 -7.63 -1.59
N GLN A 405 -7.20 -7.40 -2.90
CA GLN A 405 -7.44 -8.47 -3.86
C GLN A 405 -6.29 -9.48 -3.89
N ALA A 406 -5.03 -9.03 -3.92
CA ALA A 406 -3.87 -9.91 -3.89
C ALA A 406 -3.83 -10.78 -2.62
N GLN A 407 -4.22 -10.23 -1.46
CA GLN A 407 -4.36 -10.99 -0.22
C GLN A 407 -5.47 -12.04 -0.31
N LYS A 408 -6.66 -11.68 -0.82
CA LYS A 408 -7.79 -12.60 -1.03
C LYS A 408 -7.40 -13.74 -1.98
N ASP A 409 -6.75 -13.41 -3.10
CA ASP A 409 -6.32 -14.38 -4.10
C ASP A 409 -5.27 -15.33 -3.54
N ALA A 410 -4.24 -14.81 -2.86
CA ALA A 410 -3.21 -15.64 -2.27
C ALA A 410 -3.79 -16.65 -1.26
N LYS A 411 -4.72 -16.21 -0.39
CA LYS A 411 -5.43 -17.12 0.52
C LYS A 411 -6.26 -18.18 -0.22
N SER A 412 -7.03 -17.77 -1.24
CA SER A 412 -7.83 -18.69 -2.05
C SER A 412 -6.97 -19.74 -2.77
N PHE A 413 -5.78 -19.36 -3.23
CA PHE A 413 -4.84 -20.27 -3.88
C PHE A 413 -4.19 -21.22 -2.87
N MET A 414 -3.84 -20.75 -1.66
CA MET A 414 -3.39 -21.61 -0.57
C MET A 414 -4.44 -22.66 -0.20
N ASP A 415 -5.71 -22.27 -0.07
CA ASP A 415 -6.81 -23.22 0.20
C ASP A 415 -6.91 -24.31 -0.89
N LYS A 416 -6.68 -23.94 -2.17
CA LYS A 416 -6.65 -24.90 -3.28
C LYS A 416 -5.43 -25.82 -3.26
N LEU A 417 -4.32 -25.40 -2.67
CA LEU A 417 -3.09 -26.19 -2.54
C LEU A 417 -3.09 -27.11 -1.32
N SER A 418 -3.87 -26.78 -0.29
CA SER A 418 -3.94 -27.46 1.02
C SER A 418 -4.29 -28.96 0.94
N VAL A 419 -4.59 -29.59 2.08
CA VAL A 419 -5.10 -30.98 2.18
C VAL A 419 -6.60 -31.06 2.47
N LYS A 420 -7.34 -29.95 2.33
CA LYS A 420 -8.81 -29.93 2.51
C LYS A 420 -9.51 -30.69 1.39
N ASP A 421 -10.71 -31.21 1.63
CA ASP A 421 -11.47 -31.91 0.57
C ASP A 421 -11.62 -31.04 -0.69
N GLY A 422 -11.30 -31.62 -1.85
CA GLY A 422 -11.36 -30.93 -3.16
C GLY A 422 -10.20 -29.96 -3.45
N SER A 423 -9.11 -30.05 -2.70
CA SER A 423 -7.83 -29.36 -2.95
C SER A 423 -6.83 -30.26 -3.68
N CYS A 424 -5.69 -29.71 -4.10
CA CYS A 424 -4.67 -30.49 -4.78
C CYS A 424 -4.03 -31.52 -3.84
N GLY A 425 -3.74 -31.16 -2.58
CA GLY A 425 -3.11 -32.08 -1.64
C GLY A 425 -3.98 -33.29 -1.31
N SER A 426 -5.29 -33.11 -1.10
CA SER A 426 -6.21 -34.23 -0.85
C SER A 426 -6.38 -35.13 -2.07
N GLU A 427 -6.45 -34.57 -3.27
CA GLU A 427 -6.58 -35.35 -4.50
C GLU A 427 -5.28 -36.10 -4.85
N ILE A 428 -4.11 -35.53 -4.55
CA ILE A 428 -2.83 -36.25 -4.65
C ILE A 428 -2.82 -37.45 -3.70
N ALA A 429 -3.18 -37.24 -2.44
CA ALA A 429 -3.22 -38.31 -1.44
C ALA A 429 -4.17 -39.44 -1.88
N HIS A 430 -5.37 -39.08 -2.34
CA HIS A 430 -6.36 -40.03 -2.86
C HIS A 430 -5.86 -40.83 -4.06
N ILE A 431 -5.22 -40.18 -5.04
CA ILE A 431 -4.63 -40.88 -6.19
C ILE A 431 -3.53 -41.85 -5.73
N LEU A 432 -2.66 -41.43 -4.81
CA LEU A 432 -1.57 -42.29 -4.34
C LEU A 432 -2.09 -43.50 -3.57
N GLU A 433 -3.13 -43.33 -2.76
CA GLU A 433 -3.83 -44.42 -2.07
C GLU A 433 -4.47 -45.39 -3.07
N LEU A 434 -5.29 -44.89 -4.00
CA LEU A 434 -5.97 -45.69 -5.02
C LEU A 434 -4.98 -46.50 -5.90
N PHE A 435 -3.81 -45.93 -6.21
CA PHE A 435 -2.78 -46.61 -6.98
C PHE A 435 -2.03 -47.64 -6.15
N SER A 436 -1.87 -47.43 -4.83
CA SER A 436 -1.24 -48.42 -3.94
C SER A 436 -2.03 -49.73 -3.87
N GLU A 437 -3.35 -49.66 -4.06
CA GLU A 437 -4.26 -50.81 -4.04
C GLU A 437 -4.38 -51.52 -5.41
N ASN A 438 -3.92 -50.88 -6.50
CA ASN A 438 -4.17 -51.32 -7.87
C ASN A 438 -2.89 -51.43 -8.73
N VAL A 439 -2.28 -52.62 -8.75
CA VAL A 439 -1.01 -52.89 -9.47
C VAL A 439 -1.06 -52.52 -10.96
N ASN A 440 -2.19 -52.79 -11.64
CA ASN A 440 -2.38 -52.46 -13.06
C ASN A 440 -2.35 -50.94 -13.32
N LEU A 441 -2.82 -50.14 -12.37
CA LEU A 441 -2.77 -48.68 -12.47
C LEU A 441 -1.35 -48.15 -12.24
N ILE A 442 -0.60 -48.74 -11.31
CA ILE A 442 0.82 -48.41 -11.09
C ILE A 442 1.61 -48.59 -12.38
N GLU A 443 1.43 -49.72 -13.08
CA GLU A 443 2.15 -49.96 -14.34
C GLU A 443 1.76 -48.94 -15.43
N LEU A 444 0.47 -48.60 -15.53
CA LEU A 444 -0.06 -47.68 -16.53
C LEU A 444 0.43 -46.22 -16.35
N CYS A 445 0.51 -45.73 -15.10
CA CYS A 445 0.86 -44.34 -14.79
C CYS A 445 2.09 -44.20 -13.88
N GLN A 446 3.03 -45.14 -13.94
CA GLN A 446 4.17 -45.20 -13.02
C GLN A 446 4.98 -43.89 -12.95
N ASN A 447 5.14 -43.21 -14.09
CA ASN A 447 5.88 -41.95 -14.16
C ASN A 447 5.09 -40.81 -13.49
N GLU A 448 3.81 -40.68 -13.79
CA GLU A 448 2.93 -39.66 -13.23
C GLU A 448 2.81 -39.81 -11.70
N VAL A 449 2.65 -41.03 -11.20
CA VAL A 449 2.59 -41.34 -9.76
C VAL A 449 3.88 -40.95 -9.04
N LYS A 450 5.06 -41.21 -9.66
CA LYS A 450 6.34 -40.76 -9.10
C LYS A 450 6.45 -39.23 -9.04
N VAL A 451 5.87 -38.51 -10.01
CA VAL A 451 5.84 -37.04 -9.95
C VAL A 451 4.88 -36.58 -8.85
N LEU A 452 3.68 -37.17 -8.76
CA LEU A 452 2.72 -36.82 -7.71
C LEU A 452 3.25 -37.03 -6.29
N SER A 453 3.97 -38.14 -6.04
CA SER A 453 4.60 -38.37 -4.74
C SER A 453 5.63 -37.28 -4.39
N LYS A 454 6.51 -36.90 -5.33
CA LYS A 454 7.43 -35.77 -5.12
C LYS A 454 6.73 -34.44 -4.91
N MET A 455 5.59 -34.24 -5.58
CA MET A 455 4.77 -33.05 -5.40
C MET A 455 4.12 -33.03 -4.02
N GLN A 456 3.63 -34.16 -3.52
CA GLN A 456 3.08 -34.28 -2.16
C GLN A 456 4.13 -33.88 -1.12
N ASP A 457 5.34 -34.46 -1.20
CA ASP A 457 6.46 -34.08 -0.33
C ASP A 457 6.79 -32.58 -0.42
N SER A 458 6.72 -32.00 -1.62
CA SER A 458 6.94 -30.56 -1.81
C SER A 458 5.81 -29.70 -1.27
N ILE A 459 4.56 -30.18 -1.26
CA ILE A 459 3.43 -29.46 -0.65
C ILE A 459 3.60 -29.51 0.87
N ASP A 460 3.78 -30.70 1.44
CA ASP A 460 3.90 -30.92 2.88
C ASP A 460 5.07 -30.13 3.48
N SER A 461 6.21 -30.05 2.76
CA SER A 461 7.38 -29.29 3.23
C SER A 461 7.28 -27.77 3.04
N LYS A 462 6.50 -27.27 2.08
CA LYS A 462 6.45 -25.83 1.74
C LYS A 462 5.18 -25.13 2.18
N TYR A 463 4.08 -25.85 2.40
CA TYR A 463 2.79 -25.27 2.71
C TYR A 463 2.88 -24.38 3.95
N ASP A 464 3.40 -24.90 5.07
CA ASP A 464 3.55 -24.16 6.32
C ASP A 464 4.46 -22.94 6.15
N ILE A 465 5.55 -23.07 5.39
CA ILE A 465 6.48 -21.95 5.09
C ILE A 465 5.77 -20.85 4.30
N LEU A 466 4.95 -21.22 3.32
CA LEU A 466 4.20 -20.27 2.50
C LEU A 466 3.06 -19.63 3.29
N GLU A 467 2.40 -20.38 4.17
CA GLU A 467 1.35 -19.91 5.06
C GLU A 467 1.91 -18.93 6.10
N GLU A 468 3.02 -19.27 6.77
CA GLU A 468 3.70 -18.37 7.70
C GLU A 468 4.16 -17.08 7.01
N ARG A 469 4.70 -17.18 5.78
CA ARG A 469 5.05 -16.00 4.98
C ARG A 469 3.84 -15.14 4.64
N LEU A 470 2.69 -15.76 4.36
CA LEU A 470 1.44 -15.08 4.07
C LEU A 470 0.92 -14.32 5.29
N GLU A 471 0.96 -14.95 6.47
CA GLU A 471 0.53 -14.37 7.75
C GLU A 471 1.50 -13.29 8.27
N GLY A 472 2.79 -13.44 7.95
CA GLY A 472 3.84 -12.48 8.29
C GLY A 472 3.82 -11.19 7.47
N ILE A 473 3.03 -11.12 6.39
CA ILE A 473 2.83 -9.88 5.62
C ILE A 473 1.93 -8.93 6.42
N LYS A 474 2.56 -8.02 7.18
CA LYS A 474 1.88 -6.96 7.95
C LYS A 474 2.35 -5.59 7.47
N ILE A 475 1.42 -4.64 7.30
CA ILE A 475 1.69 -3.23 7.00
C ILE A 475 2.06 -2.46 8.26
#